data_AF-A0A7V3NJI6-F1
#
_entry.id   AF-A0A7V3NJI6-F1
#
_cell.length_a   1.000
_cell.length_b   1.000
_cell.length_c   1.000
_cell.angle_alpha   90.00
_cell.angle_beta   90.00
_cell.angle_gamma   90.00
#
_symmetry.space_group_name_H-M   'P 1'
#
loop_
_entity.id
_entity.type
_entity.pdbx_description
1 polymer ?
#
loop_
_entity_poly.entity_id
_entity_poly.type
_entity_poly.pdbx_seq_one_letter_code
_entity_poly.pdbx_strand_id
1 'polypeptide(L)'
;MLQLERHKYHKVRALARETDIPLYSQIAEALRRRIAAGELAPGDRLPPVRDLAREWGCTPGTVGRAYAELRREGLVVGHRGGGTRVAPSPLHAPAARWRWASLVNRAERFLLEALGAGHTPEEVQAALGIALARWQEASRPRPRAPRRAPRQDTLRFAGSHDLVVEQLAAHLQRQSIGLALEVQYLGSLGGLMALARGEADLAGAHLWDAATDAYNAPFVARVLPGRRVALLTLAHRRLGLLVAPGNPHGIRGLADLARPGLRFVNRQRGSGTRVWLDAHLRALGVEGAQIAGYEDEETTHLGVASAVAEGRADAGLGIQAAALAYGLDFAPLALERYDLVFPEEVWKTPACQALVEAIRSPAFRAAVEAVGGYETGETGEVRWVP
;
A
#
# COMPACT_ATOMS: atom_id res chain seq x y z
N MET A 1 -39.86 33.15 -26.28
CA MET A 1 -39.44 31.73 -26.27
C MET A 1 -38.20 31.53 -27.14
N LEU A 2 -37.10 32.25 -26.85
CA LEU A 2 -35.81 32.17 -27.56
C LEU A 2 -34.77 33.07 -26.85
N GLN A 3 -34.45 32.80 -25.57
CA GLN A 3 -33.38 33.57 -24.90
C GLN A 3 -32.72 32.91 -23.67
N LEU A 4 -32.94 31.63 -23.38
CA LEU A 4 -32.40 30.98 -22.17
C LEU A 4 -31.36 29.85 -22.40
N GLU A 5 -30.90 29.59 -23.63
CA GLU A 5 -29.91 28.52 -23.89
C GLU A 5 -28.46 28.98 -24.11
N ARG A 6 -28.15 30.30 -24.09
CA ARG A 6 -26.77 30.79 -24.37
C ARG A 6 -25.82 30.86 -23.18
N HIS A 7 -26.23 30.42 -21.98
CA HIS A 7 -25.43 30.62 -20.75
C HIS A 7 -24.52 29.45 -20.31
N LYS A 8 -24.37 28.38 -21.10
CA LYS A 8 -23.48 27.24 -20.75
C LYS A 8 -22.06 27.26 -21.35
N TYR A 9 -21.69 28.26 -22.15
CA TYR A 9 -20.46 28.20 -22.97
C TYR A 9 -19.45 29.35 -22.76
N HIS A 10 -19.31 29.85 -21.54
CA HIS A 10 -18.25 30.81 -21.20
C HIS A 10 -17.44 30.38 -19.98
N LYS A 11 -16.36 29.63 -20.23
CA LYS A 11 -15.09 29.69 -19.49
C LYS A 11 -14.04 28.76 -20.11
N VAL A 12 -13.39 29.19 -21.18
CA VAL A 12 -12.05 28.66 -21.52
C VAL A 12 -11.17 29.80 -22.05
N ARG A 13 -10.49 30.47 -21.12
CA ARG A 13 -9.26 31.25 -21.33
C ARG A 13 -8.65 31.34 -19.92
N ALA A 14 -7.43 30.92 -19.62
CA ALA A 14 -6.33 30.36 -20.37
C ALA A 14 -5.61 29.34 -19.45
N LEU A 15 -5.19 28.21 -19.98
CA LEU A 15 -4.10 27.42 -19.40
C LEU A 15 -3.02 27.32 -20.47
N ALA A 16 -1.79 27.56 -20.03
CA ALA A 16 -0.61 27.74 -20.84
C ALA A 16 -0.39 26.58 -21.82
N ARG A 17 0.14 26.90 -23.01
CA ARG A 17 0.65 25.93 -23.97
C ARG A 17 1.91 25.27 -23.37
N GLU A 18 1.73 24.18 -22.61
CA GLU A 18 2.79 23.20 -22.38
C GLU A 18 2.91 22.31 -23.63
N THR A 19 4.09 22.29 -24.24
CA THR A 19 4.32 22.00 -25.66
C THR A 19 4.67 20.55 -26.00
N ASP A 20 4.46 19.58 -25.10
CA ASP A 20 4.83 18.17 -25.36
C ASP A 20 3.67 17.19 -25.62
N ILE A 21 2.41 17.62 -25.51
CA ILE A 21 1.25 16.75 -25.78
C ILE A 21 0.57 17.17 -27.08
N PRO A 22 0.43 16.29 -28.08
CA PRO A 22 -0.28 16.59 -29.31
C PRO A 22 -1.69 17.09 -29.05
N LEU A 23 -2.10 18.14 -29.77
CA LEU A 23 -3.36 18.85 -29.51
C LEU A 23 -4.61 17.96 -29.66
N TYR A 24 -4.55 16.93 -30.52
CA TYR A 24 -5.65 15.96 -30.63
C TYR A 24 -5.84 15.15 -29.34
N SER A 25 -4.75 14.80 -28.64
CA SER A 25 -4.79 14.06 -27.38
C SER A 25 -5.36 14.91 -26.26
N GLN A 26 -5.04 16.21 -26.25
CA GLN A 26 -5.62 17.17 -25.29
C GLN A 26 -7.14 17.31 -25.49
N ILE A 27 -7.60 17.38 -26.75
CA ILE A 27 -9.02 17.44 -27.12
C ILE A 27 -9.74 16.14 -26.71
N ALA A 28 -9.14 14.97 -27.00
CA ALA A 28 -9.69 13.68 -26.63
C ALA A 28 -9.84 13.55 -25.10
N GLU A 29 -8.82 13.93 -24.34
CA GLU A 29 -8.84 13.87 -22.87
C GLU A 29 -9.89 14.82 -22.25
N ALA A 30 -10.04 16.03 -22.79
CA ALA A 30 -11.06 16.96 -22.32
C ALA A 30 -12.48 16.40 -22.49
N LEU A 31 -12.77 15.77 -23.63
CA LEU A 31 -14.07 15.15 -23.89
C LEU A 31 -14.26 13.87 -23.07
N ARG A 32 -13.20 13.07 -22.88
CA ARG A 32 -13.20 11.86 -22.04
C ARG A 32 -13.59 12.18 -20.60
N ARG A 33 -13.03 13.26 -20.02
CA ARG A 33 -13.38 13.70 -18.66
C ARG A 33 -14.85 14.09 -18.52
N ARG A 34 -15.42 14.77 -19.51
CA ARG A 34 -16.84 15.17 -19.50
C ARG A 34 -17.78 13.98 -19.64
N ILE A 35 -17.43 12.99 -20.46
CA ILE A 35 -18.19 11.73 -20.56
C ILE A 35 -18.09 10.94 -19.26
N ALA A 36 -16.90 10.83 -18.66
CA ALA A 36 -16.68 10.10 -17.40
C ALA A 36 -17.37 10.75 -16.19
N ALA A 37 -17.46 12.09 -16.18
CA ALA A 37 -18.18 12.85 -15.16
C ALA A 37 -19.71 12.84 -15.35
N GLY A 38 -20.22 12.24 -16.44
CA GLY A 38 -21.66 12.21 -16.76
C GLY A 38 -22.20 13.54 -17.31
N GLU A 39 -21.35 14.51 -17.64
CA GLU A 39 -21.75 15.78 -18.25
C GLU A 39 -22.17 15.63 -19.73
N LEU A 40 -21.72 14.54 -20.36
CA LEU A 40 -22.13 14.10 -21.69
C LEU A 40 -22.66 12.66 -21.58
N ALA A 41 -23.98 12.51 -21.64
CA ALA A 41 -24.69 11.24 -21.47
C ALA A 41 -24.71 10.42 -22.76
N PRO A 42 -25.00 9.10 -22.71
CA PRO A 42 -25.11 8.27 -23.90
C PRO A 42 -26.17 8.80 -24.85
N GLY A 43 -25.81 8.90 -26.13
CA GLY A 43 -26.67 9.50 -27.15
C GLY A 43 -26.48 10.99 -27.35
N ASP A 44 -25.83 11.71 -26.42
CA ASP A 44 -25.55 13.14 -26.58
C ASP A 44 -24.69 13.41 -27.80
N ARG A 45 -24.99 14.49 -28.50
CA ARG A 45 -24.27 14.88 -29.70
C ARG A 45 -23.01 15.65 -29.33
N LEU A 46 -21.86 15.18 -29.80
CA LEU A 46 -20.64 15.96 -29.72
C LEU A 46 -20.69 17.15 -30.69
N PRO A 47 -19.97 18.25 -30.38
CA PRO A 47 -19.87 19.37 -31.30
C PRO A 47 -19.43 18.94 -32.71
N PRO A 48 -19.90 19.59 -33.77
CA PRO A 48 -19.38 19.35 -35.11
C PRO A 48 -17.87 19.62 -35.15
N VAL A 49 -17.14 18.82 -35.94
CA VAL A 49 -15.66 18.87 -36.04
C VAL A 49 -15.14 20.29 -36.30
N ARG A 50 -15.83 21.05 -37.16
CA ARG A 50 -15.46 22.43 -37.53
C ARG A 50 -15.69 23.44 -36.40
N ASP A 51 -16.71 23.21 -35.57
CA ASP A 51 -17.05 24.10 -34.46
C ASP A 51 -16.06 23.89 -33.31
N LEU A 52 -15.78 22.63 -32.99
CA LEU A 52 -14.78 22.30 -31.96
C LEU A 52 -13.36 22.72 -32.40
N ALA A 53 -13.05 22.64 -33.70
CA ALA A 53 -11.78 23.12 -34.23
C ALA A 53 -11.60 24.63 -34.03
N ARG A 54 -12.67 25.41 -34.21
CA ARG A 54 -12.69 26.86 -33.95
C ARG A 54 -12.51 27.17 -32.47
N GLU A 55 -13.21 26.43 -31.61
CA GLU A 55 -13.12 26.58 -30.15
C GLU A 55 -11.70 26.32 -29.64
N TRP A 56 -11.04 25.26 -30.15
CA TRP A 56 -9.70 24.87 -29.75
C TRP A 56 -8.58 25.55 -30.54
N GLY A 57 -8.90 26.43 -31.48
CA GLY A 57 -7.93 27.14 -32.31
C GLY A 57 -7.03 26.18 -33.11
N CYS A 58 -7.59 25.10 -33.67
CA CYS A 58 -6.85 24.04 -34.35
C CYS A 58 -7.45 23.66 -35.70
N THR A 59 -6.81 22.73 -36.41
CA THR A 59 -7.33 22.25 -37.71
C THR A 59 -8.47 21.25 -37.51
N PRO A 60 -9.45 21.17 -38.43
CA PRO A 60 -10.48 20.14 -38.40
C PRO A 60 -9.92 18.71 -38.38
N GLY A 61 -8.76 18.48 -39.01
CA GLY A 61 -8.08 17.18 -38.99
C GLY A 61 -7.62 16.76 -37.58
N THR A 62 -7.18 17.72 -36.76
CA THR A 62 -6.78 17.49 -35.36
C THR A 62 -7.96 17.01 -34.51
N VAL A 63 -9.12 17.66 -34.65
CA VAL A 63 -10.36 17.23 -33.97
C VAL A 63 -10.87 15.91 -34.53
N GLY A 64 -10.78 15.71 -35.85
CA GLY A 64 -11.13 14.45 -36.50
C GLY A 64 -10.32 13.28 -35.94
N ARG A 65 -9.02 13.48 -35.70
CA ARG A 65 -8.13 12.50 -35.07
C ARG A 65 -8.52 12.23 -33.61
N ALA A 66 -8.87 13.27 -32.84
CA ALA A 66 -9.37 13.10 -31.47
C ALA A 66 -10.68 12.29 -31.44
N TYR A 67 -11.60 12.53 -32.37
CA TYR A 67 -12.86 11.77 -32.46
C TYR A 67 -12.63 10.32 -32.92
N ALA A 68 -11.65 10.09 -33.79
CA ALA A 68 -11.24 8.75 -34.18
C ALA A 68 -10.66 7.97 -33.00
N GLU A 69 -9.87 8.63 -32.15
CA GLU A 69 -9.32 8.04 -30.91
C GLU A 69 -10.43 7.66 -29.92
N LEU A 70 -11.36 8.59 -29.63
CA LEU A 70 -12.52 8.31 -28.78
C LEU A 70 -13.43 7.22 -29.36
N ARG A 71 -13.52 7.11 -30.69
CA ARG A 71 -14.28 6.06 -31.38
C ARG A 71 -13.60 4.70 -31.25
N ARG A 72 -12.27 4.65 -31.37
CA ARG A 72 -11.46 3.44 -31.16
C ARG A 72 -11.61 2.94 -29.71
N GLU A 73 -11.76 3.86 -28.77
CA GLU A 73 -12.02 3.57 -27.35
C GLU A 73 -13.48 3.18 -27.05
N GLY A 74 -14.36 3.22 -28.05
CA GLY A 74 -15.78 2.89 -27.87
C GLY A 74 -16.57 3.94 -27.08
N LEU A 75 -16.02 5.15 -26.89
CA LEU A 75 -16.66 6.23 -26.14
C LEU A 75 -17.65 7.03 -27.00
N VAL A 76 -17.46 7.03 -28.32
CA VAL A 76 -18.32 7.72 -29.27
C VAL A 76 -18.59 6.87 -30.51
N VAL A 77 -19.76 7.06 -31.10
CA VAL A 77 -20.18 6.42 -32.35
C VAL A 77 -20.44 7.48 -33.41
N GLY A 78 -20.03 7.20 -34.65
CA GLY A 78 -20.36 8.04 -35.80
C GLY A 78 -21.57 7.50 -36.54
N HIS A 79 -22.56 8.34 -36.81
CA HIS A 79 -23.67 8.00 -37.71
C HIS A 79 -23.47 8.69 -39.06
N ARG A 80 -23.68 7.98 -40.19
CA ARG A 80 -23.67 8.60 -41.52
C ARG A 80 -24.75 9.70 -41.56
N GLY A 81 -24.33 10.93 -41.85
CA GLY A 81 -25.21 12.12 -41.90
C GLY A 81 -25.63 12.73 -40.56
N GLY A 82 -25.41 12.07 -39.42
CA GLY A 82 -25.95 12.47 -38.11
C GLY A 82 -24.98 13.11 -37.11
N GLY A 83 -23.68 13.13 -37.43
CA GLY A 83 -22.62 13.59 -36.52
C GLY A 83 -22.11 12.51 -35.56
N THR A 84 -21.24 12.92 -34.62
CA THR A 84 -20.65 12.03 -33.61
C THR A 84 -21.46 12.12 -32.33
N ARG A 85 -21.84 10.99 -31.75
CA ARG A 85 -22.59 10.91 -30.49
C ARG A 85 -21.85 10.08 -29.46
N VAL A 86 -22.06 10.34 -28.19
CA VAL A 86 -21.55 9.50 -27.10
C VAL A 86 -22.17 8.11 -27.23
N ALA A 87 -21.34 7.08 -27.23
CA ALA A 87 -21.80 5.70 -27.37
C ALA A 87 -22.62 5.29 -26.12
N PRO A 88 -23.56 4.33 -26.25
CA PRO A 88 -24.03 3.52 -25.13
C PRO A 88 -22.83 2.75 -24.57
N SER A 89 -22.08 3.41 -23.69
CA SER A 89 -20.85 2.89 -23.13
C SER A 89 -21.14 2.17 -21.81
N PRO A 90 -20.45 1.05 -21.50
CA PRO A 90 -20.53 0.39 -20.20
C PRO A 90 -20.19 1.31 -19.01
N LEU A 91 -19.67 2.51 -19.27
CA LEU A 91 -19.47 3.59 -18.32
C LEU A 91 -20.77 4.09 -17.65
N HIS A 92 -21.95 3.76 -18.20
CA HIS A 92 -23.26 4.21 -17.69
C HIS A 92 -24.10 3.13 -16.97
N ALA A 93 -23.55 1.94 -16.69
CA ALA A 93 -24.20 0.92 -15.84
C ALA A 93 -23.61 0.95 -14.40
N PRO A 94 -24.33 0.47 -13.36
CA PRO A 94 -23.89 0.58 -11.96
C PRO A 94 -22.46 0.07 -11.78
N ALA A 95 -21.62 0.97 -11.29
CA ALA A 95 -20.20 1.02 -11.59
C ALA A 95 -19.34 -0.15 -11.09
N ALA A 96 -19.83 -1.08 -10.27
CA ALA A 96 -18.96 -2.05 -9.60
C ALA A 96 -18.52 -3.26 -10.47
N ARG A 97 -19.47 -3.93 -11.15
CA ARG A 97 -19.22 -5.24 -11.79
C ARG A 97 -18.34 -5.17 -13.05
N TRP A 98 -18.50 -4.14 -13.89
CA TRP A 98 -17.74 -4.00 -15.13
C TRP A 98 -16.36 -3.35 -14.93
N ARG A 99 -16.18 -2.50 -13.90
CA ARG A 99 -14.85 -2.03 -13.47
C ARG A 99 -13.97 -3.19 -13.03
N TRP A 100 -14.55 -4.13 -12.28
CA TRP A 100 -13.87 -5.35 -11.86
C TRP A 100 -13.48 -6.23 -13.05
N ALA A 101 -14.41 -6.54 -13.96
CA ALA A 101 -14.11 -7.34 -15.15
C ALA A 101 -13.02 -6.70 -16.04
N SER A 102 -13.04 -5.38 -16.23
CA SER A 102 -12.01 -4.66 -16.99
C SER A 102 -10.65 -4.63 -16.28
N LEU A 103 -10.64 -4.57 -14.95
CA LEU A 103 -9.42 -4.67 -14.15
C LEU A 103 -8.84 -6.09 -14.24
N VAL A 104 -9.67 -7.12 -14.10
CA VAL A 104 -9.29 -8.53 -14.22
C VAL A 104 -8.67 -8.79 -15.60
N ASN A 105 -9.31 -8.38 -16.69
CA ASN A 105 -8.76 -8.59 -18.04
C ASN A 105 -7.41 -7.88 -18.28
N ARG A 106 -7.17 -6.74 -17.62
CA ARG A 106 -5.88 -6.04 -17.69
C ARG A 106 -4.82 -6.70 -16.82
N ALA A 107 -5.20 -7.16 -15.63
CA ALA A 107 -4.33 -7.91 -14.74
C ALA A 107 -3.92 -9.25 -15.36
N GLU A 108 -4.85 -9.95 -16.03
CA GLU A 108 -4.59 -11.19 -16.75
C GLU A 108 -3.61 -10.97 -17.91
N ARG A 109 -3.78 -9.90 -18.70
CA ARG A 109 -2.84 -9.56 -19.78
C ARG A 109 -1.44 -9.27 -19.27
N PHE A 110 -1.35 -8.47 -18.20
CA PHE A 110 -0.08 -8.20 -17.53
C PHE A 110 0.57 -9.48 -16.99
N LEU A 111 -0.22 -10.37 -16.39
CA LEU A 111 0.28 -11.66 -15.90
C LEU A 111 0.83 -12.51 -17.05
N LEU A 112 0.09 -12.64 -18.15
CA LEU A 112 0.54 -13.40 -19.33
C LEU A 112 1.82 -12.82 -19.95
N GLU A 113 1.96 -11.49 -20.02
CA GLU A 113 3.18 -10.82 -20.48
C GLU A 113 4.38 -11.11 -19.56
N ALA A 114 4.18 -11.03 -18.24
CA ALA A 114 5.24 -11.28 -17.27
C ALA A 114 5.67 -12.76 -17.23
N LEU A 115 4.71 -13.69 -17.31
CA LEU A 115 5.01 -15.12 -17.43
C LEU A 115 5.74 -15.43 -18.74
N GLY A 116 5.34 -14.80 -19.85
CA GLY A 116 6.02 -14.92 -21.14
C GLY A 116 7.45 -14.38 -21.14
N ALA A 117 7.78 -13.46 -20.21
CA ALA A 117 9.12 -12.95 -19.98
C ALA A 117 9.94 -13.82 -18.99
N GLY A 118 9.38 -14.92 -18.48
CA GLY A 118 10.06 -15.86 -17.58
C GLY A 118 9.90 -15.58 -16.09
N HIS A 119 9.05 -14.63 -15.69
CA HIS A 119 8.77 -14.37 -14.27
C HIS A 119 7.82 -15.42 -13.69
N THR A 120 7.95 -15.76 -12.41
CA THR A 120 6.98 -16.63 -11.73
C THR A 120 5.76 -15.84 -11.22
N PRO A 121 4.59 -16.47 -11.01
CA PRO A 121 3.43 -15.81 -10.40
C PRO A 121 3.75 -15.10 -9.07
N GLU A 122 4.64 -15.66 -8.26
CA GLU A 122 5.06 -15.11 -6.97
C GLU A 122 5.86 -13.81 -7.15
N GLU A 123 6.77 -13.77 -8.13
CA GLU A 123 7.53 -12.57 -8.49
C GLU A 123 6.61 -11.47 -9.01
N VAL A 124 5.62 -11.82 -9.83
CA VAL A 124 4.61 -10.88 -10.36
C VAL A 124 3.75 -10.32 -9.24
N GLN A 125 3.31 -11.16 -8.31
CA GLN A 125 2.54 -10.73 -7.14
C GLN A 125 3.36 -9.79 -6.24
N ALA A 126 4.63 -10.12 -5.99
CA ALA A 126 5.54 -9.27 -5.23
C ALA A 126 5.77 -7.91 -5.93
N ALA A 127 6.01 -7.91 -7.24
CA ALA A 127 6.21 -6.69 -8.03
C ALA A 127 4.96 -5.79 -8.05
N LEU A 128 3.77 -6.38 -8.20
CA LEU A 128 2.50 -5.64 -8.15
C LEU A 128 2.25 -5.07 -6.75
N GLY A 129 2.55 -5.83 -5.70
CA GLY A 129 2.52 -5.34 -4.32
C GLY A 129 3.43 -4.12 -4.11
N ILE A 130 4.65 -4.16 -4.66
CA ILE A 130 5.59 -3.03 -4.65
C ILE A 130 5.02 -1.82 -5.42
N ALA A 131 4.47 -2.03 -6.61
CA ALA A 131 3.91 -0.96 -7.44
C ALA A 131 2.68 -0.29 -6.79
N LEU A 132 1.80 -1.08 -6.16
CA LEU A 132 0.62 -0.58 -5.45
C LEU A 132 1.00 0.24 -4.21
N ALA A 133 1.96 -0.26 -3.42
CA ALA A 133 2.49 0.50 -2.29
C ALA A 133 3.09 1.85 -2.74
N ARG A 134 3.81 1.86 -3.87
CA ARG A 134 4.34 3.09 -4.47
C ARG A 134 3.25 4.11 -4.79
N TRP A 135 2.16 3.64 -5.41
CA TRP A 135 1.06 4.51 -5.79
C TRP A 135 0.27 5.04 -4.58
N GLN A 136 -0.02 4.18 -3.60
CA GLN A 136 -0.73 4.55 -2.38
C GLN A 136 0.06 5.59 -1.58
N GLU A 137 1.38 5.45 -1.53
CA GLU A 137 2.24 6.39 -0.84
C GLU A 137 2.42 7.72 -1.58
N ALA A 138 2.48 7.68 -2.92
CA ALA A 138 2.48 8.89 -3.77
C ALA A 138 1.15 9.67 -3.71
N SER A 139 0.05 8.99 -3.39
CA SER A 139 -1.30 9.56 -3.30
C SER A 139 -1.60 10.19 -1.94
N ARG A 140 -0.73 10.01 -0.92
CA ARG A 140 -0.85 10.70 0.37
C ARG A 140 -0.36 12.15 0.22
N PRO A 141 -1.14 13.17 0.65
CA PRO A 141 -0.64 14.54 0.68
C PRO A 141 0.56 14.61 1.62
N ARG A 142 1.73 14.97 1.09
CA ARG A 142 2.97 15.15 1.86
C ARG A 142 3.51 16.57 1.72
N PRO A 143 3.98 17.18 2.83
CA PRO A 143 4.95 18.26 2.72
C PRO A 143 6.23 17.68 2.09
N ARG A 144 6.73 18.29 1.01
CA ARG A 144 8.06 17.97 0.46
C ARG A 144 9.12 18.39 1.48
N ALA A 145 9.56 17.46 2.33
CA ALA A 145 10.78 17.66 3.09
C ALA A 145 11.97 17.43 2.15
N PRO A 146 12.92 18.37 2.01
CA PRO A 146 14.11 18.16 1.19
C PRO A 146 14.96 17.01 1.77
N ARG A 147 15.68 16.29 0.89
CA ARG A 147 16.77 15.37 1.28
C ARG A 147 17.74 16.15 2.16
N ARG A 148 17.74 15.85 3.47
CA ARG A 148 18.71 16.38 4.43
C ARG A 148 19.62 15.25 4.85
N ALA A 149 20.92 15.54 4.99
CA ALA A 149 21.85 14.61 5.60
C ALA A 149 21.41 14.31 7.05
N PRO A 150 21.73 13.11 7.59
CA PRO A 150 21.49 12.81 9.00
C PRO A 150 22.08 13.91 9.88
N ARG A 151 21.33 14.42 10.85
CA ARG A 151 21.88 15.33 11.86
C ARG A 151 22.73 14.50 12.83
N GLN A 152 23.72 15.12 13.47
CA GLN A 152 24.61 14.41 14.39
C GLN A 152 23.86 13.74 15.57
N ASP A 153 22.66 14.23 15.89
CA ASP A 153 21.86 13.88 17.07
C ASP A 153 20.42 13.43 16.74
N THR A 154 20.06 13.28 15.46
CA THR A 154 18.68 12.94 15.06
C THR A 154 18.65 11.92 13.93
N LEU A 155 17.85 10.87 14.09
CA LEU A 155 17.56 9.87 13.08
C LEU A 155 16.07 9.87 12.71
N ARG A 156 15.76 9.78 11.41
CA ARG A 156 14.40 9.66 10.89
C ARG A 156 14.05 8.20 10.65
N PHE A 157 13.11 7.68 11.41
CA PHE A 157 12.56 6.34 11.27
C PHE A 157 11.30 6.36 10.40
N ALA A 158 11.21 5.42 9.46
CA ALA A 158 10.00 5.14 8.70
C ALA A 158 9.68 3.64 8.69
N GLY A 159 8.50 3.21 9.12
CA GLY A 159 8.22 1.77 9.13
C GLY A 159 6.82 1.39 9.60
N SER A 160 6.67 0.11 9.93
CA SER A 160 5.47 -0.38 10.59
C SER A 160 5.34 0.18 11.99
N HIS A 161 4.11 0.43 12.40
CA HIS A 161 3.80 0.68 13.81
C HIS A 161 4.01 -0.61 14.62
N ASP A 162 4.76 -0.51 15.72
CA ASP A 162 5.05 -1.64 16.61
C ASP A 162 5.39 -1.10 18.01
N LEU A 163 4.97 -1.81 19.05
CA LEU A 163 5.17 -1.40 20.45
C LEU A 163 6.65 -1.35 20.82
N VAL A 164 7.50 -2.17 20.18
CA VAL A 164 8.94 -2.17 20.45
C VAL A 164 9.62 -0.89 19.93
N VAL A 165 9.10 -0.29 18.86
CA VAL A 165 9.61 1.00 18.35
C VAL A 165 9.26 2.13 19.33
N GLU A 166 8.08 2.10 19.93
CA GLU A 166 7.70 3.05 20.97
C GLU A 166 8.57 2.88 22.22
N GLN A 167 8.86 1.63 22.63
CA GLN A 167 9.79 1.36 23.73
C GLN A 167 11.21 1.85 23.42
N LEU A 168 11.66 1.71 22.18
CA LEU A 168 12.96 2.22 21.75
C LEU A 168 13.01 3.74 21.85
N ALA A 169 12.01 4.44 21.32
CA ALA A 169 11.93 5.90 21.43
C ALA A 169 11.91 6.36 22.90
N ALA A 170 11.13 5.71 23.76
CA ALA A 170 11.08 6.00 25.19
C ALA A 170 12.40 5.69 25.91
N HIS A 171 13.08 4.61 25.53
CA HIS A 171 14.37 4.21 26.09
C HIS A 171 15.47 5.24 25.79
N LEU A 172 15.55 5.71 24.54
CA LEU A 172 16.51 6.75 24.13
C LEU A 172 16.33 8.06 24.92
N GLN A 173 15.08 8.45 25.17
CA GLN A 173 14.76 9.64 25.99
C GLN A 173 15.14 9.43 27.46
N ARG A 174 14.78 8.30 28.07
CA ARG A 174 15.05 8.02 29.50
C ARG A 174 16.54 7.96 29.83
N GLN A 175 17.35 7.39 28.94
CA GLN A 175 18.79 7.25 29.17
C GLN A 175 19.59 8.51 28.81
N SER A 176 18.93 9.61 28.40
CA SER A 176 19.59 10.85 28.02
C SER A 176 20.68 10.65 26.97
N ILE A 177 20.45 9.74 26.01
CA ILE A 177 21.43 9.31 24.99
C ILE A 177 21.77 10.45 23.99
N GLY A 178 21.13 11.62 24.11
CA GLY A 178 21.37 12.77 23.23
C GLY A 178 20.98 12.49 21.77
N LEU A 179 20.18 11.44 21.55
CA LEU A 179 19.71 10.99 20.24
C LEU A 179 18.19 11.11 20.16
N ALA A 180 17.70 11.87 19.21
CA ALA A 180 16.29 11.96 18.87
C ALA A 180 15.93 10.98 17.74
N LEU A 181 14.79 10.30 17.89
CA LEU A 181 14.21 9.44 16.85
C LEU A 181 12.90 10.07 16.34
N GLU A 182 12.90 10.59 15.12
CA GLU A 182 11.71 11.11 14.46
C GLU A 182 10.96 9.97 13.78
N VAL A 183 9.77 9.62 14.27
CA VAL A 183 9.03 8.41 13.86
C VAL A 183 7.91 8.74 12.86
N GLN A 184 7.86 8.01 11.75
CA GLN A 184 6.76 8.03 10.79
C GLN A 184 6.26 6.60 10.50
N TYR A 185 4.94 6.39 10.62
CA TYR A 185 4.32 5.09 10.36
C TYR A 185 3.76 4.99 8.94
N LEU A 186 4.50 4.30 8.08
CA LEU A 186 4.22 4.12 6.66
C LEU A 186 4.02 2.64 6.29
N GLY A 187 4.14 1.73 7.25
CA GLY A 187 4.23 0.29 7.02
C GLY A 187 5.64 -0.13 6.59
N SER A 188 5.95 -1.42 6.64
CA SER A 188 7.30 -1.93 6.35
C SER A 188 7.80 -1.56 4.95
N LEU A 189 6.96 -1.78 3.93
CA LEU A 189 7.33 -1.49 2.54
C LEU A 189 7.42 0.02 2.27
N GLY A 190 6.51 0.82 2.81
CA GLY A 190 6.59 2.29 2.76
C GLY A 190 7.86 2.82 3.43
N GLY A 191 8.28 2.19 4.54
CA GLY A 191 9.57 2.45 5.20
C GLY A 191 10.77 2.21 4.30
N LEU A 192 10.85 1.04 3.67
CA LEU A 192 11.93 0.73 2.71
C LEU A 192 11.93 1.70 1.52
N MET A 193 10.74 2.10 1.06
CA MET A 193 10.60 3.10 0.00
C MET A 193 11.04 4.50 0.42
N ALA A 194 10.80 4.91 1.66
CA ALA A 194 11.28 6.16 2.20
C ALA A 194 12.82 6.17 2.27
N LEU A 195 13.46 5.04 2.64
CA LEU A 195 14.91 4.85 2.57
C LEU A 195 15.45 5.00 1.14
N ALA A 196 14.79 4.38 0.16
CA ALA A 196 15.20 4.45 -1.24
C ALA A 196 15.18 5.89 -1.78
N ARG A 197 14.26 6.72 -1.28
CA ARG A 197 14.11 8.14 -1.64
C ARG A 197 14.96 9.10 -0.80
N GLY A 198 15.63 8.60 0.25
CA GLY A 198 16.40 9.43 1.20
C GLY A 198 15.52 10.31 2.12
N GLU A 199 14.26 9.90 2.31
CA GLU A 199 13.29 10.57 3.18
C GLU A 199 13.40 10.09 4.63
N ALA A 200 13.97 8.90 4.85
CA ALA A 200 14.27 8.31 6.15
C ALA A 200 15.76 7.92 6.23
N ASP A 201 16.27 7.79 7.46
CA ASP A 201 17.64 7.33 7.75
C ASP A 201 17.66 5.84 8.08
N LEU A 202 16.59 5.33 8.71
CA LEU A 202 16.36 3.92 9.00
C LEU A 202 14.90 3.53 8.75
N ALA A 203 14.66 2.24 8.52
CA ALA A 203 13.30 1.71 8.42
C ALA A 203 13.06 0.50 9.31
N GLY A 204 11.84 0.36 9.83
CA GLY A 204 11.39 -0.86 10.50
C GLY A 204 10.66 -1.77 9.51
N ALA A 205 11.11 -3.02 9.36
CA ALA A 205 10.52 -3.97 8.42
C ALA A 205 10.36 -5.40 8.99
N HIS A 206 9.23 -6.03 8.66
CA HIS A 206 8.90 -7.42 8.97
C HIS A 206 8.24 -8.11 7.76
N LEU A 207 8.82 -7.93 6.57
CA LEU A 207 8.27 -8.44 5.31
C LEU A 207 8.73 -9.87 5.07
N TRP A 208 7.80 -10.81 5.08
CA TRP A 208 8.04 -12.22 4.75
C TRP A 208 7.96 -12.44 3.24
N ASP A 209 8.95 -13.13 2.68
CA ASP A 209 8.98 -13.54 1.27
C ASP A 209 8.65 -15.03 1.15
N ALA A 210 7.57 -15.34 0.44
CA ALA A 210 7.10 -16.71 0.29
C ALA A 210 8.04 -17.61 -0.52
N ALA A 211 8.83 -17.04 -1.43
CA ALA A 211 9.70 -17.81 -2.31
C ALA A 211 10.97 -18.27 -1.59
N THR A 212 11.54 -17.42 -0.72
CA THR A 212 12.78 -17.75 0.01
C THR A 212 12.55 -18.16 1.46
N ASP A 213 11.31 -18.10 1.95
CA ASP A 213 10.94 -18.26 3.36
C ASP A 213 11.81 -17.41 4.31
N ALA A 214 12.10 -16.18 3.89
CA ALA A 214 13.00 -15.28 4.61
C ALA A 214 12.35 -13.93 4.87
N TYR A 215 12.71 -13.33 6.01
CA TYR A 215 12.27 -11.97 6.35
C TYR A 215 13.26 -10.92 5.87
N ASN A 216 12.70 -9.83 5.33
CA ASN A 216 13.32 -8.54 5.01
C ASN A 216 14.38 -8.54 3.91
N ALA A 217 15.38 -9.42 3.95
CA ALA A 217 16.52 -9.39 3.03
C ALA A 217 16.12 -9.42 1.54
N PRO A 218 15.17 -10.28 1.08
CA PRO A 218 14.71 -10.27 -0.31
C PRO A 218 14.07 -8.94 -0.73
N PHE A 219 13.26 -8.34 0.14
CA PHE A 219 12.61 -7.05 -0.12
C PHE A 219 13.62 -5.91 -0.14
N VAL A 220 14.60 -5.92 0.76
CA VAL A 220 15.67 -4.93 0.81
C VAL A 220 16.49 -4.96 -0.49
N ALA A 221 16.89 -6.15 -0.96
CA ALA A 221 17.63 -6.29 -2.21
C ALA A 221 16.84 -5.77 -3.43
N ARG A 222 15.52 -5.99 -3.47
CA ARG A 222 14.63 -5.50 -4.55
C ARG A 222 14.39 -3.98 -4.49
N VAL A 223 14.30 -3.40 -3.29
CA VAL A 223 13.95 -1.97 -3.10
C VAL A 223 15.17 -1.06 -3.10
N LEU A 224 16.33 -1.54 -2.65
CA LEU A 224 17.58 -0.81 -2.53
C LEU A 224 18.70 -1.48 -3.36
N PRO A 225 18.51 -1.70 -4.67
CA PRO A 225 19.47 -2.44 -5.49
C PRO A 225 20.83 -1.73 -5.54
N GLY A 226 21.90 -2.50 -5.40
CA GLY A 226 23.28 -2.00 -5.47
C GLY A 226 23.72 -1.15 -4.26
N ARG A 227 22.93 -1.10 -3.19
CA ARG A 227 23.33 -0.48 -1.92
C ARG A 227 23.53 -1.57 -0.89
N ARG A 228 24.69 -1.54 -0.24
CA ARG A 228 24.96 -2.38 0.92
C ARG A 228 24.14 -1.90 2.11
N VAL A 229 23.39 -2.81 2.73
CA VAL A 229 22.41 -2.48 3.79
C VAL A 229 22.60 -3.39 5.00
N ALA A 230 22.60 -2.81 6.20
CA ALA A 230 22.59 -3.55 7.46
C ALA A 230 21.14 -3.79 7.92
N LEU A 231 20.88 -5.02 8.35
CA LEU A 231 19.66 -5.45 9.04
C LEU A 231 20.01 -5.74 10.49
N LEU A 232 19.60 -4.87 11.40
CA LEU A 232 19.74 -5.06 12.84
C LEU A 232 18.46 -5.69 13.39
N THR A 233 18.52 -6.88 13.99
CA THR A 233 17.34 -7.47 14.64
C THR A 233 16.89 -6.57 15.78
N LEU A 234 15.65 -6.10 15.73
CA LEU A 234 15.07 -5.38 16.86
C LEU A 234 14.51 -6.38 17.87
N ALA A 235 13.67 -7.28 17.40
CA ALA A 235 13.12 -8.40 18.16
C ALA A 235 12.51 -9.42 17.19
N HIS A 236 12.23 -10.61 17.71
CA HIS A 236 11.26 -11.52 17.10
C HIS A 236 9.92 -11.34 17.80
N ARG A 237 8.83 -11.29 17.04
CA ARG A 237 7.48 -11.06 17.58
C ARG A 237 6.61 -12.27 17.30
N ARG A 238 5.81 -12.68 18.27
CA ARG A 238 4.91 -13.83 18.13
C ARG A 238 3.65 -13.39 17.39
N LEU A 239 3.46 -13.93 16.20
CA LEU A 239 2.28 -13.75 15.37
C LEU A 239 1.27 -14.88 15.65
N GLY A 240 -0.01 -14.54 15.76
CA GLY A 240 -1.06 -15.50 16.08
C GLY A 240 -2.46 -14.90 16.06
N LEU A 241 -3.44 -15.73 16.39
CA LEU A 241 -4.84 -15.34 16.46
C LEU A 241 -5.14 -14.80 17.86
N LEU A 242 -5.62 -13.56 17.91
CA LEU A 242 -6.19 -12.93 19.09
C LEU A 242 -7.61 -13.43 19.23
N VAL A 243 -7.96 -13.94 20.41
CA VAL A 243 -9.27 -14.52 20.70
C VAL A 243 -9.75 -14.07 22.08
N ALA A 244 -11.08 -14.11 22.29
CA ALA A 244 -11.64 -13.76 23.59
C ALA A 244 -11.09 -14.63 24.73
N PRO A 245 -11.03 -14.12 25.98
CA PRO A 245 -10.53 -14.89 27.13
C PRO A 245 -11.23 -16.23 27.30
N GLY A 246 -10.46 -17.27 27.58
CA GLY A 246 -10.91 -18.65 27.65
C GLY A 246 -11.11 -19.32 26.29
N ASN A 247 -10.88 -18.61 25.18
CA ASN A 247 -11.03 -19.07 23.80
C ASN A 247 -12.36 -19.85 23.59
N PRO A 248 -13.53 -19.21 23.74
CA PRO A 248 -14.83 -19.88 23.80
C PRO A 248 -15.17 -20.70 22.55
N HIS A 249 -14.57 -20.36 21.41
CA HIS A 249 -14.76 -21.07 20.15
C HIS A 249 -13.67 -22.12 19.86
N GLY A 250 -12.72 -22.31 20.77
CA GLY A 250 -11.64 -23.29 20.65
C GLY A 250 -10.79 -23.10 19.39
N ILE A 251 -10.54 -21.85 18.99
CA ILE A 251 -9.76 -21.51 17.80
C ILE A 251 -8.29 -21.78 18.07
N ARG A 252 -7.68 -22.68 17.28
CA ARG A 252 -6.28 -23.12 17.45
C ARG A 252 -5.40 -22.72 16.27
N GLY A 253 -5.98 -22.53 15.08
CA GLY A 253 -5.21 -22.15 13.91
C GLY A 253 -6.04 -21.60 12.75
N LEU A 254 -5.37 -21.31 11.63
CA LEU A 254 -5.99 -20.68 10.47
C LEU A 254 -7.13 -21.49 9.86
N ALA A 255 -7.05 -22.83 9.88
CA ALA A 255 -8.10 -23.70 9.36
C ALA A 255 -9.44 -23.53 10.10
N ASP A 256 -9.40 -23.15 11.38
CA ASP A 256 -10.60 -22.97 12.19
C ASP A 256 -11.41 -21.74 11.78
N LEU A 257 -10.79 -20.77 11.09
CA LEU A 257 -11.44 -19.51 10.70
C LEU A 257 -12.57 -19.70 9.67
N ALA A 258 -12.56 -20.82 8.94
CA ALA A 258 -13.61 -21.16 7.98
C ALA A 258 -14.84 -21.83 8.63
N ARG A 259 -14.83 -22.07 9.96
CA ARG A 259 -15.97 -22.68 10.65
C ARG A 259 -17.17 -21.72 10.63
N PRO A 260 -18.39 -22.21 10.36
CA PRO A 260 -19.59 -21.37 10.34
C PRO A 260 -19.82 -20.65 11.68
N GLY A 261 -20.25 -19.40 11.60
CA GLY A 261 -20.61 -18.59 12.77
C GLY A 261 -19.45 -17.86 13.45
N LEU A 262 -18.21 -18.04 12.99
CA LEU A 262 -17.07 -17.24 13.45
C LEU A 262 -16.91 -15.98 12.62
N ARG A 263 -16.73 -14.86 13.29
CA ARG A 263 -16.40 -13.56 12.71
C ARG A 263 -14.92 -13.28 12.88
N PHE A 264 -14.28 -12.90 11.81
CA PHE A 264 -12.87 -12.57 11.79
C PHE A 264 -12.67 -11.08 11.49
N VAL A 265 -11.59 -10.50 11.99
CA VAL A 265 -11.14 -9.15 11.61
C VAL A 265 -9.67 -9.18 11.25
N ASN A 266 -9.32 -8.47 10.17
CA ASN A 266 -8.03 -8.56 9.52
C ASN A 266 -7.15 -7.33 9.77
N ARG A 267 -5.86 -7.42 9.45
CA ARG A 267 -5.03 -6.24 9.21
C ARG A 267 -5.30 -5.72 7.80
N GLN A 268 -5.02 -4.44 7.56
CA GLN A 268 -5.23 -3.85 6.23
C GLN A 268 -4.49 -4.60 5.12
N ARG A 269 -5.08 -4.62 3.93
CA ARG A 269 -4.45 -5.18 2.72
C ARG A 269 -3.08 -4.57 2.45
N GLY A 270 -2.15 -5.43 2.01
CA GLY A 270 -0.75 -5.06 1.76
C GLY A 270 0.13 -4.95 3.01
N SER A 271 -0.42 -5.09 4.22
CA SER A 271 0.42 -5.26 5.42
C SER A 271 1.16 -6.60 5.38
N GLY A 272 2.37 -6.67 5.98
CA GLY A 272 3.15 -7.91 6.03
C GLY A 272 2.36 -9.08 6.63
N THR A 273 1.62 -8.81 7.71
CA THR A 273 0.74 -9.78 8.36
C THR A 273 -0.38 -10.27 7.45
N ARG A 274 -0.99 -9.39 6.63
CA ARG A 274 -2.02 -9.81 5.66
C ARG A 274 -1.44 -10.64 4.52
N VAL A 275 -0.26 -10.27 4.01
CA VAL A 275 0.44 -11.06 2.99
C VAL A 275 0.78 -12.47 3.51
N TRP A 276 1.27 -12.56 4.75
CA TRP A 276 1.53 -13.83 5.41
C TRP A 276 0.26 -14.68 5.55
N LEU A 277 -0.83 -14.07 6.04
CA LEU A 277 -2.13 -14.74 6.19
C LEU A 277 -2.64 -15.33 4.87
N ASP A 278 -2.65 -14.51 3.82
CA ASP A 278 -3.23 -14.89 2.53
C ASP A 278 -2.44 -16.04 1.88
N ALA A 279 -1.11 -16.06 2.05
CA ALA A 279 -0.27 -17.15 1.60
C ALA A 279 -0.54 -18.46 2.37
N HIS A 280 -0.66 -18.37 3.70
CA HIS A 280 -0.87 -19.55 4.55
C HIS A 280 -2.29 -20.13 4.43
N LEU A 281 -3.31 -19.28 4.28
CA LEU A 281 -4.67 -19.73 3.97
C LEU A 281 -4.72 -20.46 2.62
N ARG A 282 -4.05 -19.92 1.60
CA ARG A 282 -3.95 -20.57 0.28
C ARG A 282 -3.28 -21.94 0.38
N ALA A 283 -2.19 -22.06 1.14
CA ALA A 283 -1.50 -23.33 1.36
C ALA A 283 -2.39 -24.37 2.07
N LEU A 284 -3.33 -23.91 2.91
CA LEU A 284 -4.34 -24.75 3.57
C LEU A 284 -5.58 -25.02 2.72
N GLY A 285 -5.67 -24.46 1.51
CA GLY A 285 -6.87 -24.56 0.67
C GLY A 285 -8.09 -23.81 1.22
N VAL A 286 -7.87 -22.84 2.12
CA VAL A 286 -8.94 -21.99 2.67
C VAL A 286 -9.00 -20.70 1.88
N GLU A 287 -10.15 -20.43 1.27
CA GLU A 287 -10.40 -19.17 0.57
C GLU A 287 -10.94 -18.11 1.53
N GLY A 288 -10.51 -16.87 1.38
CA GLY A 288 -10.99 -15.76 2.21
C GLY A 288 -12.51 -15.58 2.18
N ALA A 289 -13.17 -15.95 1.07
CA ALA A 289 -14.63 -15.92 0.94
C ALA A 289 -15.36 -16.89 1.88
N GLN A 290 -14.65 -17.89 2.42
CA GLN A 290 -15.19 -18.85 3.39
C GLN A 290 -15.11 -18.33 4.84
N ILE A 291 -14.39 -17.23 5.07
CA ILE A 291 -14.17 -16.65 6.39
C ILE A 291 -15.09 -15.42 6.52
N ALA A 292 -16.05 -15.45 7.46
CA ALA A 292 -16.93 -14.31 7.68
C ALA A 292 -16.15 -13.14 8.30
N GLY A 293 -16.30 -11.94 7.75
CA GLY A 293 -15.55 -10.75 8.17
C GLY A 293 -14.12 -10.67 7.61
N TYR A 294 -13.73 -11.53 6.67
CA TYR A 294 -12.38 -11.51 6.09
C TYR A 294 -11.96 -10.17 5.45
N GLU A 295 -12.95 -9.40 5.00
CA GLU A 295 -12.82 -8.07 4.41
C GLU A 295 -12.86 -6.93 5.44
N ASP A 296 -13.21 -7.23 6.69
CA ASP A 296 -13.19 -6.28 7.79
C ASP A 296 -11.74 -6.05 8.21
N GLU A 297 -11.30 -4.80 8.20
CA GLU A 297 -9.89 -4.44 8.33
C GLU A 297 -9.66 -3.42 9.45
N GLU A 298 -8.59 -3.62 10.19
CA GLU A 298 -8.04 -2.70 11.18
C GLU A 298 -6.63 -2.25 10.74
N THR A 299 -6.27 -1.01 11.07
CA THR A 299 -5.01 -0.38 10.59
C THR A 299 -3.83 -0.53 11.54
N THR A 300 -4.07 -1.00 12.78
CA THR A 300 -3.04 -1.38 13.76
C THR A 300 -3.30 -2.75 14.38
N HIS A 301 -2.30 -3.35 15.02
CA HIS A 301 -2.50 -4.58 15.81
C HIS A 301 -3.40 -4.35 17.04
N LEU A 302 -3.32 -3.16 17.66
CA LEU A 302 -4.21 -2.78 18.75
C LEU A 302 -5.66 -2.60 18.28
N GLY A 303 -5.89 -2.15 17.05
CA GLY A 303 -7.23 -2.09 16.45
C GLY A 303 -7.86 -3.48 16.31
N VAL A 304 -7.09 -4.47 15.83
CA VAL A 304 -7.52 -5.88 15.79
C VAL A 304 -7.86 -6.39 17.18
N ALA A 305 -7.00 -6.11 18.18
CA ALA A 305 -7.24 -6.51 19.56
C ALA A 305 -8.52 -5.86 20.14
N SER A 306 -8.71 -4.56 19.95
CA SER A 306 -9.93 -3.85 20.35
C SER A 306 -11.18 -4.45 19.73
N ALA A 307 -11.14 -4.81 18.44
CA ALA A 307 -12.26 -5.43 17.75
C ALA A 307 -12.68 -6.78 18.34
N VAL A 308 -11.73 -7.60 18.74
CA VAL A 308 -12.00 -8.87 19.41
C VAL A 308 -12.49 -8.64 20.84
N ALA A 309 -11.85 -7.73 21.59
CA ALA A 309 -12.22 -7.41 22.97
C ALA A 309 -13.64 -6.83 23.09
N GLU A 310 -14.08 -6.05 22.10
CA GLU A 310 -15.43 -5.47 22.03
C GLU A 310 -16.48 -6.44 21.48
N GLY A 311 -16.10 -7.67 21.11
CA GLY A 311 -17.00 -8.67 20.54
C GLY A 311 -17.48 -8.34 19.12
N ARG A 312 -16.80 -7.42 18.41
CA ARG A 312 -17.06 -7.15 16.98
C ARG A 312 -16.59 -8.31 16.10
N ALA A 313 -15.53 -9.00 16.51
CA ALA A 313 -15.03 -10.23 15.92
C ALA A 313 -14.74 -11.29 17.00
N ASP A 314 -14.73 -12.55 16.61
CA ASP A 314 -14.43 -13.69 17.49
C ASP A 314 -12.94 -14.06 17.41
N ALA A 315 -12.27 -13.69 16.31
CA ALA A 315 -10.81 -13.77 16.16
C ALA A 315 -10.25 -12.67 15.27
N GLY A 316 -8.96 -12.39 15.42
CA GLY A 316 -8.22 -11.54 14.49
C GLY A 316 -6.73 -11.89 14.46
N LEU A 317 -6.06 -11.65 13.33
CA LEU A 317 -4.62 -11.93 13.22
C LEU A 317 -3.78 -10.73 13.69
N GLY A 318 -2.84 -10.98 14.61
CA GLY A 318 -1.97 -9.95 15.12
C GLY A 318 -0.84 -10.50 15.99
N ILE A 319 -0.23 -9.62 16.77
CA ILE A 319 0.91 -9.96 17.62
C ILE A 319 0.47 -10.20 19.06
N GLN A 320 1.17 -11.10 19.76
CA GLN A 320 0.83 -11.46 21.15
C GLN A 320 0.84 -10.25 22.09
N ALA A 321 1.73 -9.28 21.88
CA ALA A 321 1.78 -8.05 22.67
C ALA A 321 0.45 -7.25 22.63
N ALA A 322 -0.26 -7.28 21.49
CA ALA A 322 -1.56 -6.63 21.38
C ALA A 322 -2.66 -7.42 22.11
N ALA A 323 -2.58 -8.75 22.13
CA ALA A 323 -3.47 -9.59 22.92
C ALA A 323 -3.32 -9.28 24.42
N LEU A 324 -2.08 -9.24 24.92
CA LEU A 324 -1.76 -8.92 26.32
C LEU A 324 -2.27 -7.54 26.73
N ALA A 325 -2.11 -6.52 25.87
CA ALA A 325 -2.57 -5.16 26.14
C ALA A 325 -4.10 -5.06 26.33
N TYR A 326 -4.87 -5.97 25.73
CA TYR A 326 -6.33 -6.02 25.83
C TYR A 326 -6.85 -7.17 26.70
N GLY A 327 -5.96 -7.90 27.38
CA GLY A 327 -6.33 -9.06 28.22
C GLY A 327 -6.95 -10.21 27.44
N LEU A 328 -6.60 -10.37 26.16
CA LEU A 328 -7.09 -11.43 25.28
C LEU A 328 -6.22 -12.68 25.36
N ASP A 329 -6.84 -13.83 25.04
CA ASP A 329 -6.10 -15.06 24.80
C ASP A 329 -5.46 -15.04 23.41
N PHE A 330 -4.47 -15.91 23.21
CA PHE A 330 -3.64 -15.90 22.01
C PHE A 330 -3.32 -17.32 21.53
N ALA A 331 -3.66 -17.63 20.28
CA ALA A 331 -3.28 -18.87 19.61
C ALA A 331 -2.05 -18.61 18.71
N PRO A 332 -0.84 -19.06 19.08
CA PRO A 332 0.38 -18.78 18.34
C PRO A 332 0.42 -19.48 16.98
N LEU A 333 0.96 -18.80 15.97
CA LEU A 333 1.08 -19.33 14.60
C LEU A 333 2.52 -19.29 14.08
N ALA A 334 3.23 -18.20 14.32
CA ALA A 334 4.58 -18.01 13.78
C ALA A 334 5.40 -17.06 14.64
N LEU A 335 6.71 -17.11 14.43
CA LEU A 335 7.65 -16.12 14.92
C LEU A 335 8.06 -15.22 13.76
N GLU A 336 7.72 -13.94 13.84
CA GLU A 336 8.04 -12.94 12.83
C GLU A 336 9.30 -12.17 13.23
N ARG A 337 10.27 -12.10 12.32
CA ARG A 337 11.47 -11.31 12.54
C ARG A 337 11.22 -9.84 12.23
N TYR A 338 11.53 -8.95 13.18
CA TYR A 338 11.44 -7.51 12.99
C TYR A 338 12.84 -6.87 12.98
N ASP A 339 13.25 -6.34 11.82
CA ASP A 339 14.55 -5.72 11.64
C ASP A 339 14.43 -4.20 11.50
N LEU A 340 15.44 -3.49 12.01
CA LEU A 340 15.77 -2.14 11.60
C LEU A 340 16.76 -2.20 10.42
N VAL A 341 16.46 -1.45 9.37
CA VAL A 341 17.15 -1.45 8.08
C VAL A 341 17.92 -0.14 7.93
N PHE A 342 19.23 -0.25 7.71
CA PHE A 342 20.14 0.89 7.62
C PHE A 342 20.99 0.81 6.35
N PRO A 343 20.94 1.82 5.46
CA PRO A 343 21.96 1.98 4.44
C PRO A 343 23.37 2.09 5.06
N GLU A 344 24.39 1.55 4.42
CA GLU A 344 25.76 1.53 4.95
C GLU A 344 26.28 2.93 5.34
N GLU A 345 25.93 3.96 4.59
CA GLU A 345 26.33 5.34 4.88
C GLU A 345 25.69 5.87 6.18
N VAL A 346 24.48 5.42 6.53
CA VAL A 346 23.82 5.76 7.80
C VAL A 346 24.40 4.92 8.92
N TRP A 347 24.64 3.62 8.66
CA TRP A 347 25.21 2.70 9.63
C TRP A 347 26.52 3.24 10.24
N LYS A 348 27.37 3.86 9.43
CA LYS A 348 28.67 4.41 9.88
C LYS A 348 28.56 5.69 10.72
N THR A 349 27.38 6.28 10.86
CA THR A 349 27.21 7.53 11.61
C THR A 349 27.27 7.32 13.13
N PRO A 350 27.77 8.31 13.91
CA PRO A 350 27.74 8.24 15.37
C PRO A 350 26.33 8.07 15.94
N ALA A 351 25.33 8.77 15.36
CA ALA A 351 23.93 8.65 15.76
C ALA A 351 23.40 7.21 15.61
N CYS A 352 23.71 6.55 14.50
CA CYS A 352 23.33 5.15 14.30
C CYS A 352 24.04 4.22 15.29
N GLN A 353 25.33 4.44 15.57
CA GLN A 353 26.06 3.61 16.52
C GLN A 353 25.53 3.76 17.95
N ALA A 354 25.16 4.98 18.37
CA ALA A 354 24.49 5.22 19.64
C ALA A 354 23.13 4.49 19.73
N LEU A 355 22.35 4.48 18.63
CA LEU A 355 21.10 3.71 18.57
C LEU A 355 21.35 2.20 18.72
N VAL A 356 22.35 1.67 18.02
CA VAL A 356 22.71 0.24 18.06
C VAL A 356 23.16 -0.16 19.47
N GLU A 357 23.95 0.68 20.14
CA GLU A 357 24.38 0.47 21.52
C GLU A 357 23.19 0.46 22.47
N ALA A 358 22.26 1.41 22.32
CA ALA A 358 21.03 1.45 23.10
C ALA A 358 20.21 0.15 22.95
N ILE A 359 20.03 -0.33 21.71
CA ILE A 359 19.31 -1.59 21.41
C ILE A 359 20.02 -2.81 22.00
N ARG A 360 21.35 -2.81 22.03
CA ARG A 360 22.14 -3.91 22.63
C ARG A 360 22.17 -3.88 24.15
N SER A 361 21.73 -2.79 24.78
CA SER A 361 21.77 -2.67 26.22
C SER A 361 20.87 -3.71 26.90
N PRO A 362 21.30 -4.30 28.04
CA PRO A 362 20.45 -5.18 28.83
C PRO A 362 19.14 -4.50 29.28
N ALA A 363 19.20 -3.19 29.53
CA ALA A 363 18.04 -2.40 29.92
C ALA A 363 16.98 -2.30 28.81
N PHE A 364 17.39 -2.18 27.54
CA PHE A 364 16.45 -2.21 26.42
C PHE A 364 15.84 -3.60 26.25
N ARG A 365 16.64 -4.67 26.29
CA ARG A 365 16.16 -6.05 26.19
C ARG A 365 15.12 -6.37 27.28
N ALA A 366 15.41 -6.02 28.53
CA ALA A 366 14.48 -6.17 29.64
C ALA A 366 13.18 -5.36 29.44
N ALA A 367 13.26 -4.16 28.89
CA ALA A 367 12.09 -3.35 28.58
C ALA A 367 11.21 -3.99 27.50
N VAL A 368 11.80 -4.61 26.48
CA VAL A 368 11.06 -5.34 25.42
C VAL A 368 10.42 -6.61 25.97
N GLU A 369 11.15 -7.38 26.77
CA GLU A 369 10.62 -8.60 27.42
C GLU A 369 9.45 -8.28 28.36
N ALA A 370 9.50 -7.15 29.06
CA ALA A 370 8.42 -6.69 29.94
C ALA A 370 7.12 -6.33 29.19
N VAL A 371 7.19 -5.97 27.89
CA VAL A 371 5.98 -5.82 27.06
C VAL A 371 5.29 -7.17 26.84
N GLY A 372 6.07 -8.25 26.80
CA GLY A 372 5.58 -9.60 26.50
C GLY A 372 5.26 -9.81 25.01
N GLY A 373 5.29 -11.07 24.57
CA GLY A 373 5.01 -11.43 23.18
C GLY A 373 6.18 -11.23 22.19
N TYR A 374 7.36 -10.89 22.70
CA TYR A 374 8.60 -10.75 21.94
C TYR A 374 9.67 -11.70 22.45
N GLU A 375 10.57 -12.10 21.56
CA GLU A 375 11.78 -12.85 21.85
C GLU A 375 12.99 -12.00 21.47
N THR A 376 13.93 -11.87 22.41
CA THR A 376 15.06 -10.93 22.35
C THR A 376 16.42 -11.60 22.14
N GLY A 377 16.44 -12.92 21.92
CA GLY A 377 17.66 -13.72 21.81
C GLY A 377 18.64 -13.19 20.74
N GLU A 378 18.09 -12.74 19.61
CA GLU A 378 18.87 -12.14 18.51
C GLU A 378 18.84 -10.59 18.49
N THR A 379 18.24 -9.93 19.50
CA THR A 379 18.14 -8.46 19.54
C THR A 379 19.53 -7.83 19.49
N GLY A 380 19.76 -6.95 18.52
CA GLY A 380 21.03 -6.26 18.29
C GLY A 380 22.02 -7.02 17.39
N GLU A 381 21.67 -8.22 16.91
CA GLU A 381 22.44 -8.92 15.87
C GLU A 381 22.30 -8.24 14.52
N VAL A 382 23.36 -8.32 13.70
CA VAL A 382 23.44 -7.61 12.42
C VAL A 382 23.69 -8.59 11.29
N ARG A 383 22.92 -8.46 10.21
CA ARG A 383 23.14 -9.15 8.94
C ARG A 383 23.29 -8.12 7.83
N TRP A 384 24.18 -8.40 6.87
CA TRP A 384 24.41 -7.50 5.74
C TRP A 384 23.77 -8.05 4.48
N VAL A 385 23.01 -7.20 3.78
CA VAL A 385 22.55 -7.44 2.41
C VAL A 385 23.55 -6.73 1.48
N PRO A 386 24.21 -7.47 0.57
CA PRO A 386 25.29 -6.95 -0.27
C PRO A 386 24.81 -5.95 -1.33
#